data_AF-A0A2V9BM23-F1
#
_entry.id   AF-A0A2V9BM23-F1
#
_cell.length_a   1.000
_cell.length_b   1.000
_cell.length_c   1.000
_cell.angle_alpha   90.00
_cell.angle_beta   90.00
_cell.angle_gamma   90.00
#
_symmetry.space_group_name_H-M   'P 1'
#
loop_
_entity.id
_entity.type
_entity.pdbx_description
1 polymer ?
#
loop_
_entity_poly.entity_id
_entity_poly.type
_entity_poly.pdbx_seq_one_letter_code
_entity_poly.pdbx_strand_id
1 'polypeptide(L)'
;MTKEEISRQLAAFRNLAGRDPTHIDSHQHVHLREPARSVAVEAAQKLRVPLRECSRDVRYCGRFYGQTAEGSPYPEGITTGALIEILAHLQPGITELGCHPSAGQDLDTTYLHERAQEVKALCDARVRSAVVHMGIDLCPFTAVRDLSDHFGVATAKK
;
A
#
# COMPACT_ATOMS: atom_id res chain seq x y z
N MET A 1 6.27 11.92 -12.98
CA MET A 1 5.89 12.73 -11.81
C MET A 1 7.05 13.68 -11.50
N THR A 2 6.82 14.99 -11.50
CA THR A 2 7.87 16.01 -11.26
C THR A 2 7.85 16.50 -9.81
N LYS A 3 8.86 17.27 -9.42
CA LYS A 3 8.95 17.90 -8.09
C LYS A 3 7.83 18.90 -7.83
N GLU A 4 7.47 19.68 -8.85
CA GLU A 4 6.37 20.63 -8.80
C GLU A 4 5.04 19.88 -8.61
N GLU A 5 4.85 18.77 -9.32
CA GLU A 5 3.62 17.98 -9.22
C GLU A 5 3.46 17.33 -7.85
N ILE A 6 4.51 16.70 -7.30
CA ILE A 6 4.46 16.16 -5.93
C ILE A 6 4.18 17.29 -4.92
N SER A 7 4.82 18.45 -5.08
CA SER A 7 4.61 19.57 -4.18
C SER A 7 3.15 20.06 -4.21
N ARG A 8 2.52 20.09 -5.40
CA ARG A 8 1.09 20.41 -5.55
C ARG A 8 0.20 19.36 -4.89
N GLN A 9 0.46 18.06 -5.10
CA GLN A 9 -0.33 17.00 -4.47
C GLN A 9 -0.22 17.03 -2.94
N LEU A 10 0.97 17.26 -2.39
CA LEU A 10 1.17 17.42 -0.94
C LEU A 10 0.47 18.66 -0.40
N ALA A 11 0.50 19.79 -1.12
CA ALA A 11 -0.23 20.99 -0.73
C ALA A 11 -1.75 20.75 -0.75
N ALA A 12 -2.27 20.09 -1.79
CA ALA A 12 -3.68 19.72 -1.88
C ALA A 12 -4.09 18.79 -0.73
N PHE A 13 -3.26 17.78 -0.42
CA PHE A 13 -3.49 16.90 0.72
C PHE A 13 -3.59 17.70 2.03
N ARG A 14 -2.64 18.61 2.31
CA ARG A 14 -2.65 19.43 3.52
C ARG A 14 -3.90 20.30 3.61
N ASN A 15 -4.33 20.90 2.50
CA ASN A 15 -5.53 21.71 2.46
C ASN A 15 -6.80 20.90 2.79
N LEU A 16 -6.86 19.64 2.34
CA LEU A 16 -8.01 18.76 2.56
C LEU A 16 -7.97 18.08 3.95
N ALA A 17 -6.80 17.64 4.40
CA ALA A 17 -6.63 16.84 5.61
C ALA A 17 -6.25 17.66 6.85
N GLY A 18 -5.81 18.91 6.67
CA GLY A 18 -5.35 19.80 7.76
C GLY A 18 -4.02 19.39 8.41
N ARG A 19 -3.27 18.45 7.83
CA ARG A 19 -2.01 17.90 8.36
C ARG A 19 -1.12 17.34 7.25
N ASP A 20 0.13 17.04 7.60
CA ASP A 20 1.02 16.26 6.74
C ASP A 20 0.55 14.79 6.62
N PRO A 21 0.84 14.12 5.48
CA PRO A 21 0.58 12.69 5.34
C PRO A 21 1.47 11.91 6.31
N THR A 22 1.04 10.72 6.70
CA THR A 22 1.79 9.86 7.64
C THR A 22 2.74 8.89 6.95
N HIS A 23 2.63 8.79 5.62
CA HIS A 23 3.44 8.00 4.70
C HIS A 23 3.19 8.52 3.28
N ILE A 24 4.01 8.10 2.32
CA ILE A 24 3.83 8.37 0.90
C ILE A 24 3.76 7.03 0.16
N ASP A 25 2.86 6.96 -0.82
CA ASP A 25 2.85 5.94 -1.86
C ASP A 25 2.56 6.60 -3.22
N SER A 26 2.27 5.80 -4.25
CA SER A 26 1.74 6.34 -5.50
C SER A 26 0.88 5.32 -6.22
N HIS A 27 -0.11 5.82 -6.96
CA HIS A 27 -0.86 4.99 -7.90
C HIS A 27 0.08 4.24 -8.86
N GLN A 28 -0.24 2.97 -9.15
CA GLN A 28 0.54 2.07 -10.01
C GLN A 28 2.03 1.96 -9.67
N HIS A 29 2.42 2.24 -8.43
CA HIS A 29 3.81 2.17 -7.97
C HIS A 29 4.79 3.03 -8.81
N VAL A 30 4.32 4.12 -9.42
CA VAL A 30 5.18 4.99 -10.25
C VAL A 30 6.39 5.55 -9.49
N HIS A 31 6.29 5.70 -8.16
CA HIS A 31 7.40 6.11 -7.28
C HIS A 31 8.58 5.12 -7.25
N LEU A 32 8.45 3.91 -7.80
CA LEU A 32 9.55 2.96 -7.88
C LEU A 32 10.48 3.21 -9.09
N ARG A 33 10.08 4.07 -10.03
CA ARG A 33 10.81 4.31 -11.29
C ARG A 33 11.27 5.75 -11.41
N GLU A 34 12.45 5.97 -11.99
CA GLU A 34 12.92 7.33 -12.29
C GLU A 34 12.12 7.98 -13.43
N PRO A 35 11.96 9.31 -13.43
CA PRO A 35 12.48 10.27 -12.44
C PRO A 35 11.62 10.42 -11.17
N ALA A 36 10.49 9.72 -11.10
CA ALA A 36 9.53 9.87 -10.00
C ALA A 36 10.08 9.40 -8.65
N ARG A 37 10.93 8.36 -8.67
CA ARG A 37 11.55 7.78 -7.48
C ARG A 37 12.38 8.78 -6.69
N SER A 38 13.34 9.43 -7.32
CA SER A 38 14.21 10.39 -6.63
C SER A 38 13.40 11.52 -5.98
N VAL A 39 12.36 12.00 -6.67
CA VAL A 39 11.49 13.06 -6.15
C VAL A 39 10.63 12.58 -4.97
N ALA A 40 10.05 11.37 -5.06
CA ALA A 40 9.24 10.79 -3.98
C ALA A 40 10.08 10.50 -2.72
N VAL A 41 11.31 10.01 -2.90
CA VAL A 41 12.26 9.81 -1.79
C VAL A 41 12.62 11.14 -1.14
N GLU A 42 12.95 12.18 -1.91
CA GLU A 42 13.25 13.52 -1.38
C GLU A 42 12.06 14.07 -0.56
N ALA A 43 10.83 13.89 -1.06
CA ALA A 43 9.63 14.33 -0.36
C ALA A 43 9.41 13.55 0.95
N ALA A 44 9.54 12.23 0.93
CA ALA A 44 9.40 11.38 2.11
C ALA A 44 10.44 11.71 3.19
N GLN A 45 11.70 11.95 2.78
CA GLN A 45 12.79 12.40 3.66
C GLN A 45 12.47 13.73 4.35
N LYS A 46 12.01 14.72 3.57
CA LYS A 46 11.66 16.05 4.11
C LYS A 46 10.52 16.00 5.11
N LEU A 47 9.52 15.14 4.87
CA LEU A 47 8.41 14.93 5.78
C LEU A 47 8.75 13.99 6.94
N ARG A 48 9.87 13.28 6.88
CA ARG A 48 10.25 12.21 7.81
C ARG A 48 9.13 11.18 7.95
N VAL A 49 8.61 10.71 6.81
CA VAL A 49 7.56 9.70 6.73
C VAL A 49 7.99 8.52 5.84
N PRO A 50 7.44 7.32 6.03
CA PRO A 50 7.80 6.17 5.21
C PRO A 50 7.34 6.40 3.76
N LEU A 51 8.16 5.95 2.80
CA LEU A 51 7.74 5.71 1.42
C LEU A 51 7.52 4.21 1.23
N ARG A 52 6.35 3.82 0.71
CA ARG A 52 6.00 2.43 0.40
C ARG A 52 7.16 1.74 -0.33
N GLU A 53 7.52 0.53 0.11
CA GLU A 53 8.54 -0.33 -0.50
C GLU A 53 9.97 0.26 -0.59
N CYS A 54 10.17 1.49 -0.13
CA CYS A 54 11.48 2.17 -0.07
C CYS A 54 11.98 2.36 1.36
N SER A 55 11.12 2.12 2.35
CA SER A 55 11.44 2.16 3.78
C SER A 55 11.83 0.76 4.27
N ARG A 56 12.84 0.67 5.13
CA ARG A 56 13.29 -0.65 5.65
C ARG A 56 12.33 -1.25 6.67
N ASP A 57 11.56 -0.42 7.36
CA ASP A 57 10.74 -0.84 8.51
C ASP A 57 9.41 -1.47 8.12
N VAL A 58 8.95 -1.21 6.89
CA VAL A 58 7.65 -1.66 6.39
C VAL A 58 7.85 -2.47 5.11
N ARG A 59 7.41 -3.73 5.14
CA ARG A 59 7.39 -4.58 3.94
C ARG A 59 6.06 -4.41 3.21
N TYR A 60 6.10 -4.10 1.92
CA TYR A 60 4.89 -4.09 1.10
C TYR A 60 4.51 -5.52 0.68
N CYS A 61 3.23 -5.85 0.78
CA CYS A 61 2.64 -7.10 0.31
C CYS A 61 1.53 -6.78 -0.70
N GLY A 62 1.83 -6.91 -1.99
CA GLY A 62 0.86 -6.73 -3.07
C GLY A 62 0.15 -8.02 -3.51
N ARG A 63 0.17 -9.09 -2.68
CA ARG A 63 -0.36 -10.41 -3.06
C ARG A 63 -1.89 -10.48 -3.10
N PHE A 64 -2.57 -9.59 -2.39
CA PHE A 64 -4.04 -9.52 -2.40
C PHE A 64 -4.49 -8.65 -3.57
N TYR A 65 -4.48 -9.24 -4.77
CA TYR A 65 -4.80 -8.55 -6.01
C TYR A 65 -5.53 -9.49 -6.98
N GLY A 66 -6.58 -8.96 -7.59
CA GLY A 66 -7.56 -9.69 -8.39
C GLY A 66 -7.24 -9.75 -9.88
N GLN A 67 -6.03 -9.37 -10.29
CA GLN A 67 -5.56 -9.44 -11.67
C GLN A 67 -4.12 -9.96 -11.74
N THR A 68 -3.74 -10.56 -12.87
CA THR A 68 -2.35 -10.96 -13.15
C THR A 68 -1.47 -9.74 -13.48
N ALA A 69 -0.17 -9.95 -13.64
CA ALA A 69 0.76 -8.89 -14.07
C ALA A 69 0.41 -8.32 -15.45
N GLU A 70 -0.23 -9.12 -16.30
CA GLU A 70 -0.72 -8.76 -17.64
C GLU A 70 -2.10 -8.10 -17.60
N GLY A 71 -2.71 -7.95 -16.41
CA GLY A 71 -4.03 -7.35 -16.22
C GLY A 71 -5.20 -8.29 -16.50
N SER A 72 -4.96 -9.60 -16.62
CA SER A 72 -6.05 -10.57 -16.78
C SER A 72 -6.79 -10.82 -15.46
N PRO A 73 -8.11 -11.06 -15.45
CA PRO A 73 -8.85 -11.36 -14.22
C PRO A 73 -8.25 -12.55 -13.46
N TYR A 74 -8.11 -12.39 -12.15
CA TYR A 74 -7.61 -13.40 -11.21
C TYR A 74 -8.41 -13.34 -9.88
N PRO A 75 -9.69 -13.72 -9.89
CA PRO A 75 -10.57 -13.57 -8.74
C PRO A 75 -10.15 -14.41 -7.53
N GLU A 76 -9.38 -15.49 -7.74
CA GLU A 76 -8.87 -16.35 -6.66
C GLU A 76 -7.94 -15.59 -5.71
N GLY A 77 -7.18 -14.61 -6.23
CA GLY A 77 -6.23 -13.79 -5.46
C GLY A 77 -6.86 -12.84 -4.44
N ILE A 78 -8.18 -12.62 -4.53
CA ILE A 78 -8.94 -11.70 -3.65
C ILE A 78 -10.11 -12.38 -2.94
N THR A 79 -10.01 -13.69 -2.72
CA THR A 79 -10.99 -14.43 -1.90
C THR A 79 -10.68 -14.30 -0.40
N THR A 80 -11.67 -14.57 0.45
CA THR A 80 -11.47 -14.70 1.90
C THR A 80 -10.37 -15.73 2.23
N GLY A 81 -10.34 -16.87 1.51
CA GLY A 81 -9.34 -17.91 1.71
C GLY A 81 -7.93 -17.44 1.35
N ALA A 82 -7.78 -16.78 0.19
CA ALA A 82 -6.50 -16.21 -0.23
C ALA A 82 -5.98 -15.15 0.75
N LEU A 83 -6.86 -14.30 1.28
CA LEU A 83 -6.47 -13.32 2.30
C LEU A 83 -5.95 -14.00 3.57
N ILE A 84 -6.65 -15.02 4.08
CA ILE A 84 -6.20 -15.78 5.26
C ILE A 84 -4.85 -16.47 4.98
N GLU A 85 -4.66 -17.04 3.78
CA GLU A 85 -3.40 -17.64 3.39
C GLU A 85 -2.26 -16.62 3.33
N ILE A 86 -2.50 -15.42 2.79
CA ILE A 86 -1.51 -14.33 2.78
C ILE A 86 -1.11 -13.96 4.21
N LEU A 87 -2.10 -13.78 5.10
CA LEU A 87 -1.88 -13.45 6.51
C LEU A 87 -1.04 -14.52 7.23
N ALA A 88 -1.29 -15.80 6.95
CA ALA A 88 -0.54 -16.92 7.55
C ALA A 88 0.95 -16.96 7.16
N HIS A 89 1.33 -16.32 6.04
CA HIS A 89 2.70 -16.32 5.52
C HIS A 89 3.45 -15.00 5.77
N LEU A 90 2.85 -14.07 6.50
CA LEU A 90 3.51 -12.81 6.86
C LEU A 90 4.75 -13.07 7.71
N GLN A 91 5.80 -12.31 7.44
CA GLN A 91 7.05 -12.38 8.20
C GLN A 91 6.97 -11.49 9.45
N PRO A 92 7.61 -11.85 10.57
CA PRO A 92 7.64 -11.03 11.78
C PRO A 92 8.11 -9.59 11.50
N GLY A 93 7.35 -8.59 11.90
CA GLY A 93 7.61 -7.17 11.64
C GLY A 93 6.38 -6.46 11.07
N ILE A 94 6.57 -5.26 10.50
CA ILE A 94 5.47 -4.48 9.93
C ILE A 94 5.31 -4.82 8.45
N THR A 95 4.07 -5.14 8.05
CA THR A 95 3.69 -5.37 6.67
C THR A 95 2.55 -4.44 6.28
N GLU A 96 2.70 -3.75 5.16
CA GLU A 96 1.62 -3.05 4.46
C GLU A 96 1.00 -3.99 3.44
N LEU A 97 -0.22 -4.47 3.69
CA LEU A 97 -0.99 -5.25 2.72
C LEU A 97 -1.76 -4.32 1.79
N GLY A 98 -1.43 -4.34 0.50
CA GLY A 98 -2.14 -3.58 -0.52
C GLY A 98 -3.55 -4.12 -0.75
N CYS A 99 -4.52 -3.22 -0.87
CA CYS A 99 -5.92 -3.53 -1.24
C CYS A 99 -6.59 -2.30 -1.90
N HIS A 100 -7.72 -2.53 -2.55
CA HIS A 100 -8.47 -1.57 -3.35
C HIS A 100 -9.98 -1.61 -3.07
N PRO A 101 -10.44 -1.69 -1.81
CA PRO A 101 -11.86 -1.86 -1.50
C PRO A 101 -12.71 -0.69 -2.01
N SER A 102 -13.86 -1.00 -2.59
CA SER A 102 -14.89 -0.03 -2.94
C SER A 102 -16.24 -0.73 -3.07
N ALA A 103 -17.29 -0.08 -2.59
CA ALA A 103 -18.68 -0.47 -2.88
C ALA A 103 -19.26 0.27 -4.11
N GLY A 104 -18.54 1.28 -4.62
CA GLY A 104 -18.93 2.06 -5.79
C GLY A 104 -18.73 1.28 -7.09
N GLN A 105 -19.68 1.46 -8.01
CA GLN A 105 -19.68 0.86 -9.35
C GLN A 105 -19.55 1.91 -10.46
N ASP A 106 -19.42 3.17 -10.07
CA ASP A 106 -19.43 4.38 -10.90
C ASP A 106 -18.03 4.87 -11.30
N LEU A 107 -17.02 3.99 -11.21
CA LEU A 107 -15.64 4.31 -11.53
C LEU A 107 -15.28 3.86 -12.95
N ASP A 108 -14.68 4.75 -13.73
CA ASP A 108 -14.04 4.41 -15.00
C ASP A 108 -12.66 3.76 -14.73
N THR A 109 -12.67 2.45 -14.48
CA THR A 109 -11.47 1.68 -14.15
C THR A 109 -11.60 0.24 -14.63
N THR A 110 -10.46 -0.36 -15.02
CA THR A 110 -10.37 -1.77 -15.38
C THR A 110 -10.44 -2.71 -14.18
N TYR A 111 -10.29 -2.18 -12.95
CA TYR A 111 -10.33 -2.92 -11.70
C TYR A 111 -11.57 -2.48 -10.91
N LEU A 112 -12.76 -2.88 -11.35
CA LEU A 112 -14.05 -2.41 -10.83
C LEU A 112 -14.73 -3.49 -9.98
N HIS A 113 -15.01 -4.64 -10.59
CA HIS A 113 -15.73 -5.75 -9.95
C HIS A 113 -14.91 -6.35 -8.80
N GLU A 114 -13.60 -6.37 -8.96
CA GLU A 114 -12.62 -6.86 -8.00
C GLU A 114 -12.73 -6.10 -6.67
N ARG A 115 -12.99 -4.78 -6.71
CA ARG A 115 -13.06 -3.93 -5.50
C ARG A 115 -14.20 -4.34 -4.57
N ALA A 116 -15.35 -4.71 -5.14
CA ALA A 116 -16.50 -5.16 -4.37
C ALA A 116 -16.25 -6.53 -3.74
N GLN A 117 -15.50 -7.41 -4.44
CA GLN A 117 -15.07 -8.69 -3.88
C GLN A 117 -14.05 -8.51 -2.76
N GLU A 118 -13.10 -7.57 -2.91
CA GLU A 118 -12.17 -7.23 -1.84
C GLU A 118 -12.89 -6.75 -0.58
N VAL A 119 -13.92 -5.91 -0.69
CA VAL A 119 -14.76 -5.52 0.46
C VAL A 119 -15.34 -6.74 1.17
N LYS A 120 -15.89 -7.71 0.41
CA LYS A 120 -16.46 -8.94 1.00
C LYS A 120 -15.41 -9.73 1.77
N ALA A 121 -14.21 -9.89 1.21
CA ALA A 121 -13.12 -10.62 1.87
C ALA A 121 -12.60 -9.88 3.11
N LEU A 122 -12.31 -8.58 3.01
CA LEU A 122 -11.79 -7.75 4.11
C LEU A 122 -12.75 -7.64 5.28
N CYS A 123 -14.06 -7.67 5.03
CA CYS A 123 -15.10 -7.59 6.05
C CYS A 123 -15.61 -8.97 6.53
N ASP A 124 -15.04 -10.08 6.07
CA ASP A 124 -15.45 -11.43 6.47
C ASP A 124 -15.01 -11.73 7.92
N ALA A 125 -15.94 -12.22 8.76
CA ALA A 125 -15.67 -12.55 10.15
C ALA A 125 -14.56 -13.62 10.31
N ARG A 126 -14.35 -14.46 9.29
CA ARG A 126 -13.25 -15.45 9.25
C ARG A 126 -11.89 -14.78 9.18
N VAL A 127 -11.75 -13.68 8.42
CA VAL A 127 -10.50 -12.90 8.36
C VAL A 127 -10.22 -12.27 9.72
N ARG A 128 -11.22 -11.65 10.35
CA ARG A 128 -11.08 -11.10 11.70
C ARG A 128 -10.62 -12.17 12.70
N SER A 129 -11.19 -13.37 12.64
CA SER A 129 -10.81 -14.49 13.50
C SER A 129 -9.38 -14.95 13.23
N ALA A 130 -8.96 -15.00 11.96
CA ALA A 130 -7.60 -15.34 11.57
C ALA A 130 -6.58 -14.30 12.09
N VAL A 131 -6.84 -13.00 11.91
CA VAL A 131 -6.00 -11.91 12.43
C VAL A 131 -5.75 -12.07 13.94
N VAL A 132 -6.82 -12.31 14.71
CA VAL A 132 -6.72 -12.53 16.17
C VAL A 132 -5.94 -13.81 16.50
N HIS A 133 -6.27 -14.92 15.85
CA HIS A 133 -5.63 -16.22 16.12
C HIS A 133 -4.13 -16.21 15.78
N MET A 134 -3.73 -15.50 14.72
CA MET A 134 -2.35 -15.36 14.28
C MET A 134 -1.55 -14.32 15.10
N GLY A 135 -2.20 -13.60 16.03
CA GLY A 135 -1.55 -12.55 16.80
C GLY A 135 -1.10 -11.36 15.95
N ILE A 136 -1.86 -11.03 14.90
CA ILE A 136 -1.57 -9.89 14.01
C ILE A 136 -2.20 -8.63 14.60
N ASP A 137 -1.37 -7.65 14.93
CA ASP A 137 -1.82 -6.33 15.35
C ASP A 137 -1.99 -5.41 14.13
N LEU A 138 -3.22 -4.91 13.93
CA LEU A 138 -3.49 -3.89 12.92
C LEU A 138 -3.03 -2.52 13.44
N CYS A 139 -2.17 -1.85 12.69
CA CYS A 139 -1.61 -0.56 13.08
C CYS A 139 -1.62 0.46 11.93
N PRO A 140 -1.76 1.76 12.24
CA PRO A 140 -1.58 2.84 11.26
C PRO A 140 -0.09 3.10 11.01
N PHE A 141 0.23 3.76 9.89
CA PHE A 141 1.59 4.21 9.60
C PHE A 141 2.20 5.15 10.66
N THR A 142 1.38 5.83 11.47
CA THR A 142 1.87 6.64 12.61
C THR A 142 2.50 5.80 13.73
N ALA A 143 2.28 4.48 13.75
CA ALA A 143 2.91 3.55 14.67
C ALA A 143 4.34 3.15 14.23
N VAL A 144 4.70 3.41 12.97
CA VAL A 144 6.06 3.19 12.45
C VAL A 144 6.95 4.29 13.01
N ARG A 145 7.63 4.00 14.12
CA ARG A 145 8.54 4.95 14.78
C ARG A 145 9.93 4.87 14.15
N ASP A 146 10.57 6.05 14.08
CA ASP A 146 12.00 6.26 13.84
C ASP A 146 12.49 6.20 12.38
N LEU A 147 12.22 7.27 11.62
CA LEU A 147 12.68 7.44 10.23
C LEU A 147 13.94 8.30 10.12
N SER A 148 14.72 8.36 11.20
CA SER A 148 15.89 9.24 11.33
C SER A 148 16.99 8.91 10.32
N ASP A 149 17.04 7.67 9.84
CA ASP A 149 17.93 7.17 8.81
C ASP A 149 17.18 6.03 8.09
N HIS A 150 17.52 5.64 6.85
CA HIS A 150 17.14 4.35 6.20
C HIS A 150 16.25 4.38 4.93
N PHE A 151 16.53 5.28 3.97
CA PHE A 151 16.19 4.97 2.58
C PHE A 151 17.24 4.02 2.01
N GLY A 152 16.85 2.77 1.76
CA GLY A 152 17.73 1.77 1.15
C GLY A 152 17.93 2.04 -0.35
N VAL A 153 19.17 1.93 -0.83
CA VAL A 153 19.48 1.90 -2.26
C VAL A 153 18.91 0.60 -2.83
N ALA A 154 17.71 0.62 -3.39
CA ALA A 154 17.19 -0.55 -4.11
C ALA A 154 18.09 -0.80 -5.33
N THR A 155 18.86 -1.89 -5.29
CA THR A 155 19.55 -2.46 -6.44
C THR A 155 18.51 -2.91 -7.44
N ALA A 156 18.61 -2.40 -8.68
CA ALA A 156 17.85 -2.89 -9.81
C ALA A 156 18.05 -4.40 -9.94
N LYS A 157 16.98 -5.19 -9.78
CA LYS A 157 17.00 -6.57 -10.23
C LYS A 157 17.07 -6.55 -11.75
N LYS A 158 18.12 -7.16 -12.30
CA LYS A 158 18.23 -7.55 -13.71
C LYS A 158 17.14 -8.56 -14.05
#